data_AF-A0A916BHH8-F1
#
_entry.id   AF-A0A916BHH8-F1
#
_cell.length_a   1.000
_cell.length_b   1.000
_cell.length_c   1.000
_cell.angle_alpha   90.00
_cell.angle_beta   90.00
_cell.angle_gamma   90.00
#
_symmetry.space_group_name_H-M   'P 1'
#
loop_
_entity.id
_entity.type
_entity.pdbx_description
1 polymer ?
#
loop_
_entity_poly.entity_id
_entity_poly.type
_entity_poly.pdbx_seq_one_letter_code
_entity_poly.pdbx_strand_id
1 'polypeptide(L)' 'ARITMPTARVRLSAGRQQMSEAVQALCFLAGANSIFYGEQLLTTGNPDVERDRALLDKLGMYPLSENH' A
#
# COMPACT_ATOMS: atom_id res chain seq x y z
N ALA A 1 12.07 -5.46 7.49
CA ALA A 1 10.82 -6.07 8.00
C ALA A 1 10.55 -7.45 7.39
N ARG A 2 10.39 -7.57 6.06
CA ARG A 2 10.12 -8.85 5.40
C ARG A 2 11.13 -9.95 5.74
N ILE A 3 12.43 -9.65 5.70
CA ILE A 3 13.50 -10.63 5.95
C ILE A 3 13.42 -11.22 7.37
N THR A 4 13.21 -10.36 8.38
CA THR A 4 13.15 -10.78 9.79
C THR A 4 11.81 -11.42 10.16
N MET A 5 10.74 -11.14 9.39
CA MET A 5 9.37 -11.60 9.63
C MET A 5 8.74 -12.07 8.30
N PRO A 6 9.12 -13.25 7.78
CA PRO A 6 8.79 -13.69 6.42
C PRO A 6 7.30 -13.93 6.18
N THR A 7 6.53 -14.28 7.21
CA THR A 7 5.09 -14.56 7.10
C THR A 7 4.20 -13.36 7.43
N ALA A 8 4.77 -12.30 8.00
CA ALA A 8 3.99 -11.15 8.46
C ALA A 8 3.46 -10.31 7.28
N ARG A 9 2.33 -9.62 7.50
CA ARG A 9 1.92 -8.51 6.63
C ARG A 9 2.76 -7.29 6.97
N VAL A 10 3.45 -6.75 5.96
CA VAL A 10 4.25 -5.53 6.10
C VAL A 10 3.44 -4.39 5.51
N ARG A 11 2.94 -3.51 6.37
CA ARG A 11 2.09 -2.40 5.97
C ARG A 11 2.88 -1.12 5.73
N LEU A 12 2.83 -0.60 4.50
CA LEU A 12 3.28 0.74 4.19
C LEU A 12 2.24 1.74 4.74
N SER A 13 2.60 2.36 5.85
CA SER A 13 1.68 3.10 6.74
C SER A 13 1.77 4.62 6.50
N ALA A 14 1.65 5.43 7.57
CA ALA A 14 1.68 6.90 7.50
C ALA A 14 2.91 7.45 6.76
N GLY A 15 2.74 8.59 6.09
CA GLY A 15 3.80 9.24 5.29
C GLY A 15 3.82 8.87 3.81
N ARG A 16 3.00 7.90 3.36
CA ARG A 16 2.88 7.52 1.93
C ARG A 16 2.63 8.73 1.02
N GLN A 17 1.83 9.68 1.48
CA GLN A 17 1.50 10.91 0.72
C GLN A 17 2.73 11.75 0.36
N GLN A 18 3.79 11.67 1.15
CA GLN A 18 5.03 12.40 0.94
C GLN A 18 6.03 11.60 0.08
N MET A 19 5.73 10.34 -0.24
CA MET A 19 6.56 9.47 -1.05
C MET A 19 6.18 9.59 -2.53
N SER A 20 7.18 9.66 -3.39
CA SER A 20 6.96 9.56 -4.84
C SER A 20 6.45 8.17 -5.23
N GLU A 21 5.78 8.09 -6.38
CA GLU A 21 5.30 6.82 -6.96
C GLU A 21 6.41 5.76 -7.02
N ALA A 22 7.62 6.16 -7.44
CA ALA A 22 8.78 5.28 -7.53
C ALA A 22 9.23 4.73 -6.17
N VAL A 23 9.21 5.57 -5.12
CA VAL A 23 9.57 5.13 -3.75
C VAL A 23 8.53 4.13 -3.24
N GLN A 24 7.25 4.37 -3.49
CA GLN A 24 6.19 3.45 -3.09
C GLN A 24 6.33 2.10 -3.82
N ALA A 25 6.58 2.12 -5.13
CA ALA A 25 6.85 0.91 -5.90
C ALA A 25 8.05 0.11 -5.35
N LEU A 26 9.14 0.81 -4.99
CA LEU A 26 10.29 0.18 -4.33
C LEU A 26 9.93 -0.43 -2.97
N CYS A 27 9.06 0.20 -2.18
CA CYS A 27 8.60 -0.36 -0.91
C CYS A 27 7.81 -1.66 -1.12
N PHE A 28 6.93 -1.72 -2.13
CA PHE A 28 6.23 -2.95 -2.48
C PHE A 28 7.19 -4.05 -2.95
N LEU A 29 8.15 -3.70 -3.80
CA LEU A 29 9.22 -4.63 -4.23
C LEU A 29 10.05 -5.15 -3.04
N ALA A 30 10.33 -4.29 -2.05
CA ALA A 30 11.06 -4.65 -0.84
C ALA A 30 10.24 -5.52 0.15
N GLY A 31 8.98 -5.83 -0.18
CA GLY A 31 8.15 -6.79 0.54
C GLY A 31 7.02 -6.19 1.37
N ALA A 32 6.73 -4.90 1.23
CA ALA A 32 5.46 -4.34 1.71
C ALA A 32 4.30 -4.94 0.90
N ASN A 33 3.22 -5.32 1.57
CA ASN A 33 2.08 -6.00 0.95
C ASN A 33 0.73 -5.59 1.56
N SER A 34 0.67 -4.40 2.17
CA SER A 34 -0.53 -3.83 2.76
C SER A 34 -0.40 -2.31 2.81
N ILE A 35 -1.49 -1.59 2.56
CA ILE A 35 -1.62 -0.14 2.73
C ILE A 35 -2.97 0.17 3.42
N PHE A 36 -3.11 1.38 3.93
CA PHE A 36 -4.43 1.92 4.25
C PHE A 36 -5.11 2.36 2.95
N TYR A 37 -6.28 1.77 2.68
CA TYR A 37 -7.12 2.02 1.52
C TYR A 37 -8.55 2.29 1.99
N GLY A 38 -9.22 3.27 1.39
CA GLY A 38 -10.56 3.75 1.79
C GLY A 38 -10.62 5.27 1.90
N GLU A 39 -11.82 5.85 1.96
CA GLU A 39 -12.06 7.30 1.86
C GLU A 39 -11.63 8.12 3.09
N GLN A 40 -11.37 7.47 4.23
CA GLN A 40 -10.95 8.13 5.46
C GLN A 40 -9.86 7.34 6.17
N LEU A 41 -8.87 8.05 6.72
CA LEU A 41 -7.93 7.52 7.70
C LEU A 41 -8.53 7.65 9.11
N LEU A 42 -7.71 7.86 10.14
CA LEU A 42 -8.19 7.96 11.53
C LEU A 42 -9.11 9.18 11.77
N THR A 43 -8.84 10.30 11.11
CA THR A 43 -9.57 11.57 11.29
C THR A 43 -9.69 12.43 10.03
N THR A 44 -8.93 12.12 8.97
CA THR A 44 -8.86 12.90 7.73
C THR A 44 -9.37 12.09 6.55
N GLY A 45 -10.00 12.76 5.58
CA GLY A 45 -10.26 12.15 4.28
C GLY A 45 -8.96 11.66 3.64
N ASN A 46 -9.02 10.53 2.94
CA ASN A 46 -7.91 9.96 2.22
C ASN A 46 -8.03 10.33 0.73
N PRO A 47 -7.37 11.40 0.27
CA PRO A 47 -7.44 11.83 -1.12
C PRO A 47 -6.71 10.88 -2.09
N ASP A 48 -6.00 9.89 -1.58
CA ASP A 48 -5.10 9.05 -2.37
C ASP A 48 -5.75 7.77 -2.90
N VAL A 49 -7.05 7.52 -2.68
CA VAL A 49 -7.71 6.28 -3.13
C VAL A 49 -7.52 6.04 -4.64
N GLU A 50 -7.76 7.06 -5.46
CA GLU A 50 -7.58 6.97 -6.91
C GLU A 50 -6.10 6.87 -7.32
N ARG A 51 -5.21 7.57 -6.60
CA ARG A 51 -3.76 7.51 -6.85
C ARG A 51 -3.19 6.14 -6.50
N ASP A 52 -3.59 5.58 -5.36
CA ASP A 52 -3.22 4.24 -4.91
C ASP A 52 -3.72 3.21 -5.91
N ARG A 53 -4.96 3.33 -6.37
CA ARG A 53 -5.53 2.45 -7.39
C ARG A 53 -4.73 2.49 -8.69
N ALA A 54 -4.43 3.68 -9.20
CA ALA A 54 -3.63 3.84 -10.41
C ALA A 54 -2.22 3.27 -10.26
N LEU A 55 -1.59 3.44 -9.10
CA LEU A 55 -0.27 2.85 -8.80
C LEU A 55 -0.34 1.32 -8.77
N LEU A 56 -1.30 0.75 -8.05
CA LEU A 56 -1.46 -0.69 -7.93
C LEU A 56 -1.74 -1.32 -9.31
N ASP A 57 -2.57 -0.70 -10.14
CA ASP A 57 -2.85 -1.15 -11.51
C ASP A 57 -1.58 -1.13 -12.37
N LYS A 58 -0.77 -0.07 -12.31
CA LYS A 58 0.54 -0.01 -13.02
C LYS A 58 1.50 -1.10 -12.59
N LEU A 59 1.47 -1.47 -11.31
CA LEU A 59 2.32 -2.52 -10.73
C LEU A 59 1.73 -3.93 -10.92
N GLY A 60 0.53 -4.07 -11.49
CA GLY A 60 -0.17 -5.35 -11.63
C GLY A 60 -0.56 -5.97 -10.28
N MET A 61 -0.75 -5.16 -9.25
CA MET A 61 -1.12 -5.61 -7.91
C MET A 61 -2.62 -5.45 -7.69
N TYR A 62 -3.24 -6.48 -7.13
CA TYR A 62 -4.66 -6.49 -6.85
C TYR A 62 -4.91 -6.62 -5.35
N PRO A 63 -6.02 -6.03 -4.83
CA PRO A 63 -6.46 -6.29 -3.48
C PRO A 63 -6.60 -7.80 -3.27
N LEU A 64 -6.26 -8.27 -2.08
CA LEU A 64 -6.52 -9.65 -1.72
C LEU A 64 -8.05 -9.84 -1.70
N SER A 65 -8.60 -10.56 -2.66
CA SER A 65 -10.01 -10.95 -2.65
C SER A 65 -10.21 -11.97 -1.55
N GLU A 66 -11.03 -11.66 -0.55
CA GLU A 66 -11.56 -12.69 0.35
C GLU A 66 -12.57 -13.53 -0.45
N ASN A 67 -12.07 -14.58 -1.11
CA ASN A 67 -12.91 -15.72 -1.45
C ASN A 67 -13.27 -16.39 -0.12
N HIS A 68 -14.53 -16.30 0.28
CA HIS A 68 -15.14 -17.24 1.24
C HIS A 68 -15.21 -18.63 0.61
#